data_AF-A0A928EQB7-F1
#
_entry.id   AF-A0A928EQB7-F1
#
_cell.length_a   1.000
_cell.length_b   1.000
_cell.length_c   1.000
_cell.angle_alpha   90.00
_cell.angle_beta   90.00
_cell.angle_gamma   90.00
#
_symmetry.space_group_name_H-M   'P 1'
#
loop_
_entity.id
_entity.type
_entity.pdbx_description
1 polymer ?
#
loop_
_entity_poly.entity_id
_entity_poly.type
_entity_poly.pdbx_seq_one_letter_code
_entity_poly.pdbx_strand_id
1 'polypeptide(L)' 'MERYAWKAKLKDGKREEYCRRHDQIWESMKQVLKSAGICNYSIWIVDNDIFGY' A
#
# COMPACT_ATOMS: atom_id res chain seq x y z
N MET A 1 0.05 -8.96 18.81
CA MET A 1 -0.58 -8.16 17.74
C MET A 1 -0.50 -8.99 16.48
N GLU A 2 -1.64 -9.28 15.86
CA GLU A 2 -1.68 -10.07 14.64
C GLU A 2 -1.07 -9.27 13.48
N ARG A 3 -0.42 -9.99 12.55
CA ARG A 3 0.18 -9.42 11.35
C ARG A 3 -0.63 -9.92 10.17
N TYR A 4 -0.99 -9.02 9.28
CA TYR A 4 -1.74 -9.34 8.08
C TYR A 4 -0.87 -9.07 6.87
N ALA A 5 -0.97 -9.90 5.85
CA ALA A 5 -0.33 -9.68 4.57
C ALA A 5 -1.34 -9.84 3.45
N TRP A 6 -1.17 -9.11 2.36
CA TRP A 6 -2.00 -9.22 1.18
C TRP A 6 -1.14 -9.15 -0.10
N LYS A 7 -1.68 -9.71 -1.18
CA LYS A 7 -1.06 -9.69 -2.49
C LYS A 7 -2.03 -9.17 -3.54
N ALA A 8 -1.54 -8.32 -4.44
CA ALA A 8 -2.28 -7.86 -5.61
C ALA A 8 -1.38 -7.85 -6.85
N LYS A 9 -1.97 -7.54 -8.01
CA LYS A 9 -1.25 -7.31 -9.26
C LYS A 9 -1.41 -5.86 -9.70
N LEU A 10 -0.31 -5.26 -10.10
CA LEU A 10 -0.29 -3.98 -10.77
C LEU A 10 -0.67 -4.14 -12.25
N LYS A 11 -1.31 -3.12 -12.81
CA LYS A 11 -1.52 -3.02 -14.25
C LYS A 11 -0.22 -2.64 -14.96
N ASP A 12 -0.05 -3.12 -16.19
CA ASP A 12 1.14 -2.85 -16.99
C ASP A 12 1.40 -1.34 -17.14
N GLY A 13 2.66 -0.95 -16.98
CA GLY A 13 3.11 0.44 -17.08
C GLY A 13 2.63 1.37 -15.96
N LYS A 14 1.99 0.85 -14.88
CA LYS A 14 1.44 1.69 -13.81
C LYS A 14 2.33 1.87 -12.58
N ARG A 15 3.58 1.42 -12.63
CA ARG A 15 4.49 1.41 -11.46
C ARG A 15 4.76 2.81 -10.93
N GLU A 16 5.18 3.71 -11.81
CA GLU A 16 5.50 5.10 -11.42
C GLU A 16 4.28 5.84 -10.90
N GLU A 17 3.13 5.66 -11.56
CA GLU A 17 1.87 6.25 -11.12
C GLU A 17 1.43 5.72 -9.74
N TYR A 18 1.62 4.43 -9.49
CA TYR A 18 1.30 3.80 -8.21
C TYR A 18 2.18 4.35 -7.08
N CYS A 19 3.50 4.42 -7.27
CA CYS A 19 4.41 4.99 -6.28
C CYS A 19 4.05 6.46 -5.99
N ARG A 20 3.89 7.29 -7.03
CA ARG A 20 3.54 8.71 -6.86
C ARG A 20 2.24 8.90 -6.06
N ARG A 21 1.22 8.06 -6.28
CA ARG A 21 -0.04 8.12 -5.54
C ARG A 21 0.13 7.75 -4.06
N HIS A 22 1.03 6.82 -3.74
CA HIS A 22 1.32 6.42 -2.35
C HIS A 22 2.21 7.45 -1.64
N ASP A 23 3.16 8.07 -2.35
CA ASP A 23 3.95 9.19 -1.81
C ASP A 23 3.08 10.39 -1.46
N GLN A 24 2.01 10.61 -2.23
CA GLN A 24 1.03 11.68 -2.07
C GLN A 24 -0.27 11.22 -1.40
N ILE A 25 -0.21 10.14 -0.61
CA ILE A 25 -1.40 9.59 0.05
C ILE A 25 -2.08 10.64 0.93
N TRP A 26 -3.41 10.76 0.80
CA TRP A 26 -4.19 11.75 1.51
C TRP A 26 -4.12 11.56 3.03
N GLU A 27 -4.05 12.65 3.78
CA GLU A 27 -3.99 12.55 5.24
C GLU A 27 -5.25 11.94 5.85
N SER A 28 -6.41 12.15 5.23
CA SER A 28 -7.66 11.47 5.62
C SER A 28 -7.56 9.95 5.48
N MET A 29 -6.86 9.44 4.46
CA MET A 29 -6.63 8.00 4.31
C MET A 29 -5.74 7.47 5.43
N LYS A 30 -4.64 8.17 5.76
CA LYS A 30 -3.77 7.77 6.88
C LYS A 30 -4.54 7.74 8.20
N GLN A 31 -5.43 8.71 8.42
CA GLN A 31 -6.29 8.75 9.60
C GLN A 31 -7.25 7.55 9.66
N VAL A 32 -7.90 7.20 8.55
CA VAL A 32 -8.80 6.03 8.49
C VAL A 32 -8.02 4.74 8.80
N LEU A 33 -6.86 4.53 8.17
CA LEU A 33 -6.02 3.35 8.42
C LEU A 33 -5.60 3.26 9.90
N LYS A 34 -5.14 4.38 10.48
CA LYS A 34 -4.73 4.44 11.88
C LYS A 34 -5.90 4.17 12.84
N SER A 35 -7.07 4.76 12.58
CA SER A 35 -8.28 4.54 13.39
C SER A 35 -8.81 3.11 13.30
N ALA A 36 -8.56 2.42 12.19
CA ALA A 36 -8.84 0.99 12.03
C ALA A 36 -7.79 0.08 12.73
N GLY A 37 -6.78 0.65 13.40
CA GLY A 37 -5.72 -0.09 14.07
C GLY A 37 -4.59 -0.57 13.14
N ILE A 38 -4.60 -0.19 11.87
CA ILE A 38 -3.56 -0.54 10.91
C ILE A 38 -2.33 0.30 11.21
N CYS A 39 -1.21 -0.37 11.52
CA CYS A 39 0.07 0.23 11.83
C CYS A 39 1.21 -0.60 11.22
N ASN A 40 2.38 0.01 11.05
CA ASN A 40 3.55 -0.59 10.39
C ASN A 40 3.28 -1.11 8.97
N TYR A 41 2.35 -0.46 8.26
CA TYR A 41 1.94 -0.86 6.91
C TYR A 41 2.97 -0.43 5.86
N SER A 42 3.50 -1.40 5.13
CA SER A 42 4.46 -1.24 4.04
C SER A 42 4.00 -2.01 2.81
N ILE A 43 4.39 -1.51 1.63
CA ILE A 43 4.04 -2.10 0.34
C ILE A 43 5.31 -2.26 -0.48
N TRP A 44 5.51 -3.44 -1.06
CA TRP A 44 6.62 -3.77 -1.95
C TRP A 44 6.08 -4.13 -3.33
N ILE A 45 6.85 -3.81 -4.36
CA ILE A 45 6.53 -4.12 -5.75
C ILE A 45 7.70 -4.90 -6.35
N VAL A 46 7.41 -6.10 -6.86
CA VAL A 46 8.34 -6.96 -7.60
C VAL A 46 7.69 -7.25 -8.94
N ASP A 47 8.30 -6.76 -10.03
CA ASP A 47 7.69 -6.73 -11.36
C ASP A 47 6.29 -6.08 -11.33
N ASN A 48 5.24 -6.87 -11.58
CA ASN A 48 3.84 -6.47 -11.46
C ASN A 48 3.15 -7.05 -10.22
N ASP A 49 3.85 -7.79 -9.35
CA ASP A 49 3.31 -8.26 -8.08
C ASP A 49 3.47 -7.19 -7.00
N ILE A 50 2.38 -6.96 -6.26
CA ILE A 50 2.34 -6.07 -5.10
C ILE A 50 2.16 -6.94 -3.87
N PHE A 51 2.98 -6.70 -2.85
CA PHE A 51 2.86 -7.32 -1.53
C PHE A 51 2.69 -6.23 -0.49
N GLY A 52 1.69 -6.35 0.38
CA GLY A 52 1.52 -5.44 1.52
C GLY A 52 1.52 -6.19 2.84
N TYR A 53 2.05 -5.56 3.87
CA TYR A 53 2.24 -6.11 5.22
C TYR A 53 2.15 -5.01 6.27
#